data_AF-A0A381N8Y8-F1
#
_entry.id   AF-A0A381N8Y8-F1
#
_cell.length_a   1.000
_cell.length_b   1.000
_cell.length_c   1.000
_cell.angle_alpha   90.00
_cell.angle_beta   90.00
_cell.angle_gamma   90.00
#
_symmetry.space_group_name_H-M   'P 1'
#
loop_
_entity.id
_entity.type
_entity.pdbx_description
1 polymer ?
#
loop_
_entity_poly.entity_id
_entity_poly.type
_entity_poly.pdbx_seq_one_letter_code
_entity_poly.pdbx_strand_id
1 'polypeptide(L)'
;MLDIFDTIVAKAAGISKSSPLKGALALRSDILELTEKSHKASLRPNQSGGLNHATRAGLACRIAKRNNESVLARHYETMFSVGSQEFANTEFDGGNDARSKAIIRHTDLVTLNPKEATADDISALRDAGLCDADIVRLSELIAFVSYQIRVVAGLRLMAEVA
;
A
#
# COMPACT_ATOMS: atom_id res chain seq x y z
N MET A 1 12.13 -16.96 13.91
CA MET A 1 12.67 -16.00 12.93
C MET A 1 11.81 -16.12 11.68
N LEU A 2 11.40 -15.01 11.08
CA LEU A 2 10.58 -15.03 9.87
C LEU A 2 11.45 -15.59 8.72
N ASP A 3 10.93 -16.52 7.92
CA ASP A 3 11.61 -16.88 6.68
C ASP A 3 11.44 -15.71 5.70
N ILE A 4 12.54 -15.09 5.25
CA ILE A 4 12.50 -13.90 4.39
C ILE A 4 11.79 -14.18 3.06
N PHE A 5 11.80 -15.43 2.59
CA PHE A 5 11.11 -15.86 1.37
C PHE A 5 9.60 -15.98 1.58
N ASP A 6 9.13 -15.95 2.83
CA ASP A 6 7.70 -15.91 3.16
C ASP A 6 7.13 -14.49 3.24
N THR A 7 7.98 -13.45 3.19
CA THR A 7 7.54 -12.05 3.19
C THR A 7 6.72 -11.73 1.95
N ILE A 8 5.80 -10.77 2.09
CA ILE A 8 4.95 -10.35 0.97
C ILE A 8 5.78 -9.80 -0.19
N VAL A 9 6.88 -9.08 0.11
CA VAL A 9 7.79 -8.55 -0.92
C VAL A 9 8.47 -9.68 -1.69
N ALA A 10 9.03 -10.68 -1.02
CA ALA A 10 9.69 -11.80 -1.70
C ALA A 10 8.69 -12.60 -2.55
N LYS A 11 7.51 -12.91 -1.99
CA LYS A 11 6.42 -13.60 -2.70
C LYS A 11 5.94 -12.81 -3.91
N ALA A 12 5.70 -11.51 -3.76
CA ALA A 12 5.26 -10.66 -4.86
C ALA A 12 6.33 -10.54 -5.94
N ALA A 13 7.61 -10.48 -5.58
CA ALA A 13 8.72 -10.46 -6.54
C ALA A 13 9.01 -11.83 -7.20
N GLY A 14 8.35 -12.92 -6.78
CA GLY A 14 8.63 -14.27 -7.26
C GLY A 14 9.98 -14.82 -6.76
N ILE A 15 10.54 -14.25 -5.69
CA ILE A 15 11.82 -14.66 -5.14
C ILE A 15 11.63 -15.79 -4.13
N SER A 16 12.26 -16.93 -4.42
CA SER A 16 12.25 -18.12 -3.59
C SER A 16 13.66 -18.49 -3.12
N LYS A 17 13.76 -19.57 -2.34
CA LYS A 17 15.05 -20.16 -1.91
C LYS A 17 15.92 -20.65 -3.07
N SER A 18 15.37 -20.83 -4.27
CA SER A 18 16.12 -21.20 -5.47
C SER A 18 16.48 -19.99 -6.34
N SER A 19 16.10 -18.77 -5.94
CA SER A 19 16.40 -17.55 -6.71
C SER A 19 17.90 -17.27 -6.74
N PRO A 20 18.44 -16.76 -7.87
CA PRO A 20 19.82 -16.26 -7.93
C PRO A 20 20.07 -15.13 -6.93
N LEU A 21 19.03 -14.40 -6.52
CA LEU A 21 19.13 -13.31 -5.54
C LEU A 21 19.17 -13.78 -4.08
N LYS A 22 19.04 -15.08 -3.79
CA LYS A 22 19.00 -15.61 -2.41
C LYS A 22 20.13 -15.07 -1.53
N GLY A 23 21.37 -15.07 -2.03
CA GLY A 23 22.53 -14.61 -1.26
C GLY A 23 22.44 -13.12 -0.93
N ALA A 24 22.07 -12.30 -1.91
CA ALA A 24 21.90 -10.86 -1.73
C ALA A 24 20.77 -10.52 -0.74
N LEU A 25 19.62 -11.18 -0.83
CA LEU A 25 18.51 -10.96 0.09
C LEU A 25 18.83 -11.43 1.51
N ALA A 26 19.59 -12.52 1.68
CA ALA A 26 20.00 -12.99 2.99
C ALA A 26 20.88 -11.95 3.73
N LEU A 27 21.66 -11.15 3.01
CA LEU A 27 22.45 -10.03 3.57
C LEU A 27 21.59 -8.81 3.97
N ARG A 28 20.29 -8.83 3.69
CA ARG A 28 19.31 -7.76 3.96
C ARG A 28 18.04 -8.31 4.61
N SER A 29 18.17 -9.42 5.35
CA SER A 29 17.04 -10.09 5.99
C SER A 29 16.30 -9.18 6.97
N ASP A 30 17.02 -8.33 7.69
CA ASP A 30 16.52 -7.28 8.56
C ASP A 30 15.58 -6.30 7.83
N ILE A 31 15.94 -5.84 6.63
CA ILE A 31 15.11 -4.94 5.82
C ILE A 31 13.82 -5.63 5.37
N LEU A 32 13.90 -6.90 4.97
CA LEU A 32 12.72 -7.67 4.58
C LEU A 32 11.78 -7.92 5.76
N GLU A 33 12.34 -8.24 6.93
CA GLU A 33 11.58 -8.38 8.17
C GLU A 33 10.92 -7.06 8.60
N LEU A 34 11.65 -5.95 8.54
CA LEU A 34 11.10 -4.62 8.87
C LEU A 34 10.02 -4.22 7.87
N THR A 35 10.20 -4.52 6.58
CA THR A 35 9.18 -4.27 5.55
C THR A 35 7.91 -5.07 5.82
N GLU A 36 8.03 -6.34 6.24
CA GLU A 36 6.88 -7.16 6.64
C GLU A 36 6.18 -6.62 7.90
N LYS A 37 6.95 -6.10 8.87
CA LYS A 37 6.38 -5.44 10.05
C LYS A 37 5.65 -4.15 9.67
N SER A 38 6.22 -3.32 8.78
CA SER A 38 5.58 -2.12 8.24
C SER A 38 4.30 -2.46 7.48
N HIS A 39 4.31 -3.52 6.66
CA HIS A 39 3.10 -4.03 6.00
C HIS A 39 1.98 -4.29 7.01
N LYS A 40 2.27 -5.05 8.08
CA LYS A 40 1.29 -5.34 9.13
C LYS A 40 0.84 -4.08 9.85
N ALA A 41 1.75 -3.17 10.20
CA ALA A 41 1.44 -1.93 10.90
C ALA A 41 0.57 -0.98 10.06
N SER A 42 0.85 -0.83 8.77
CA SER A 42 0.09 0.06 7.88
C SER A 42 -1.30 -0.48 7.54
N LEU A 43 -1.45 -1.80 7.39
CA LEU A 43 -2.72 -2.42 6.98
C LEU A 43 -3.59 -2.88 8.15
N ARG A 44 -2.98 -3.34 9.24
CA ARG A 44 -3.64 -3.90 10.43
C ARG A 44 -3.09 -3.28 11.73
N PRO A 45 -3.11 -1.94 11.88
CA PRO A 45 -2.71 -1.32 13.14
C PRO A 45 -3.68 -1.71 14.27
N ASN A 46 -3.16 -1.81 15.49
CA ASN A 46 -3.97 -2.02 16.71
C ASN A 46 -4.95 -0.85 16.93
N GLN A 47 -4.55 0.37 16.55
CA GLN A 47 -5.38 1.57 16.60
C GLN A 47 -5.62 2.06 15.17
N SER A 48 -6.76 1.70 14.60
CA SER A 48 -7.07 2.03 13.19
C SER A 48 -7.33 3.52 12.96
N GLY A 49 -7.78 4.24 14.00
CA GLY A 49 -8.35 5.58 13.83
C GLY A 49 -9.58 5.53 12.92
N GLY A 50 -9.85 6.63 12.21
CA GLY A 50 -10.95 6.71 11.25
C GLY A 50 -10.64 6.11 9.88
N LEU A 51 -9.49 5.44 9.71
CA LEU A 51 -9.21 4.54 8.58
C LEU A 51 -9.23 3.10 9.08
N ASN A 52 -10.41 2.48 9.06
CA ASN A 52 -10.58 1.08 9.46
C ASN A 52 -9.80 0.12 8.53
N HIS A 53 -9.65 -1.14 8.94
CA HIS A 53 -8.87 -2.11 8.16
C HIS A 53 -9.47 -2.40 6.78
N ALA A 54 -10.79 -2.31 6.61
CA ALA A 54 -11.46 -2.49 5.32
C ALA A 54 -11.04 -1.39 4.32
N THR A 55 -11.08 -0.14 4.77
CA THR A 55 -10.67 1.04 3.99
C THR A 55 -9.20 0.93 3.61
N ARG A 56 -8.33 0.54 4.55
CA ARG A 56 -6.90 0.35 4.30
C ARG A 56 -6.62 -0.73 3.25
N ALA A 57 -7.30 -1.88 3.35
CA ALA A 57 -7.16 -2.96 2.38
C ALA A 57 -7.65 -2.55 0.99
N GLY A 58 -8.80 -1.86 0.92
CA GLY A 58 -9.36 -1.33 -0.32
C GLY A 58 -8.43 -0.32 -1.00
N LEU A 59 -7.95 0.67 -0.25
CA LEU A 59 -7.02 1.69 -0.76
C LEU A 59 -5.68 1.08 -1.19
N ALA A 60 -5.12 0.13 -0.42
CA ALA A 60 -3.88 -0.55 -0.81
C ALA A 60 -4.04 -1.33 -2.12
N CYS A 61 -5.18 -2.01 -2.30
CA CYS A 61 -5.53 -2.65 -3.56
C CYS A 61 -5.67 -1.63 -4.71
N ARG A 62 -6.34 -0.49 -4.47
CA ARG A 62 -6.47 0.61 -5.45
C ARG A 62 -5.11 1.13 -5.91
N ILE A 63 -4.20 1.40 -4.97
CA ILE A 63 -2.84 1.88 -5.25
C ILE A 63 -2.07 0.85 -6.09
N ALA A 64 -2.16 -0.43 -5.73
CA ALA A 64 -1.55 -1.51 -6.50
C ALA A 64 -2.13 -1.60 -7.93
N LYS A 65 -3.46 -1.51 -8.09
CA LYS A 65 -4.13 -1.47 -9.40
C LYS A 65 -3.69 -0.28 -10.25
N ARG A 66 -3.64 0.93 -9.66
CA ARG A 66 -3.17 2.16 -10.34
C ARG A 66 -1.71 2.08 -10.81
N ASN A 67 -0.89 1.27 -10.16
CA ASN A 67 0.50 1.02 -10.54
C ASN A 67 0.70 -0.25 -11.39
N ASN A 68 -0.40 -0.86 -11.87
CA ASN A 68 -0.37 -2.12 -12.63
C ASN A 68 0.30 -3.29 -11.89
N GLU A 69 0.31 -3.29 -10.55
CA GLU A 69 0.94 -4.35 -9.76
C GLU A 69 -0.07 -5.43 -9.35
N SER A 70 -0.37 -6.34 -10.28
CA SER A 70 -1.43 -7.34 -10.12
C SER A 70 -1.19 -8.34 -8.98
N VAL A 71 0.06 -8.68 -8.67
CA VAL A 71 0.37 -9.65 -7.59
C VAL A 71 0.07 -9.03 -6.22
N LEU A 72 0.51 -7.79 -6.00
CA LEU A 72 0.16 -7.05 -4.78
C LEU A 72 -1.34 -6.73 -4.70
N ALA A 73 -1.99 -6.40 -5.82
CA ALA A 73 -3.44 -6.18 -5.83
C ALA A 73 -4.21 -7.42 -5.34
N ARG A 74 -3.85 -8.62 -5.84
CA ARG A 74 -4.42 -9.90 -5.39
C ARG A 74 -4.16 -10.14 -3.91
N HIS A 75 -2.94 -9.86 -3.45
CA HIS A 75 -2.59 -9.97 -2.04
C HIS A 75 -3.50 -9.09 -1.17
N TYR A 76 -3.69 -7.81 -1.52
CA TYR A 76 -4.57 -6.92 -0.77
C TYR A 76 -6.05 -7.33 -0.83
N GLU A 77 -6.50 -7.94 -1.93
CA GLU A 77 -7.85 -8.53 -2.03
C GLU A 77 -8.07 -9.64 -0.99
N THR A 78 -7.04 -10.42 -0.63
CA THR A 78 -7.15 -11.42 0.45
C THR A 78 -7.40 -10.80 1.83
N MET A 79 -7.14 -9.49 1.98
CA MET A 79 -7.34 -8.76 3.23
C MET A 79 -8.72 -8.08 3.30
N PHE A 80 -9.56 -8.20 2.28
CA PHE A 80 -10.84 -7.54 2.23
C PHE A 80 -11.78 -7.98 3.34
N SER A 81 -12.52 -7.01 3.86
CA SER A 81 -13.74 -7.18 4.64
C SER A 81 -14.84 -6.29 4.07
N VAL A 82 -16.04 -6.32 4.66
CA VAL A 82 -17.18 -5.48 4.25
C VAL A 82 -16.74 -4.02 4.03
N GLY A 83 -17.03 -3.48 2.84
CA GLY A 83 -16.68 -2.10 2.43
C GLY A 83 -15.32 -1.93 1.74
N SER A 84 -14.47 -2.96 1.67
CA SER A 84 -13.13 -2.82 1.03
C SER A 84 -13.22 -2.67 -0.49
N GLN A 85 -14.20 -3.35 -1.10
CA GLN A 85 -14.33 -3.44 -2.55
C GLN A 85 -14.63 -2.09 -3.21
N GLU A 86 -15.41 -1.23 -2.56
CA GLU A 86 -15.69 0.12 -3.07
C GLU A 86 -14.41 0.94 -3.19
N PHE A 87 -13.60 1.00 -2.12
CA PHE A 87 -12.32 1.72 -2.16
C PHE A 87 -11.31 1.10 -3.13
N ALA A 88 -11.38 -0.21 -3.38
CA ALA A 88 -10.52 -0.91 -4.34
C ALA A 88 -10.90 -0.67 -5.81
N ASN A 89 -12.13 -0.26 -6.09
CA ASN A 89 -12.61 0.00 -7.44
C ASN A 89 -12.06 1.34 -7.94
N THR A 90 -11.16 1.34 -8.93
CA THR A 90 -10.53 2.54 -9.48
C THR A 90 -11.50 3.52 -10.14
N GLU A 91 -12.69 3.05 -10.51
CA GLU A 91 -13.75 3.89 -11.10
C GLU A 91 -14.67 4.52 -10.05
N PHE A 92 -14.61 4.05 -8.80
CA PHE A 92 -15.35 4.68 -7.71
C PHE A 92 -14.63 5.96 -7.28
N ASP A 93 -15.38 7.07 -7.23
CA ASP A 93 -14.90 8.40 -6.88
C ASP A 93 -15.26 8.82 -5.44
N GLY A 94 -16.00 7.98 -4.70
CA GLY A 94 -16.53 8.29 -3.37
C GLY A 94 -18.05 8.48 -3.31
N GLY A 95 -18.77 8.48 -4.44
CA GLY A 95 -20.23 8.42 -4.48
C GLY A 95 -20.90 9.69 -3.93
N ASN A 96 -21.67 9.58 -2.84
CA ASN A 96 -22.31 10.73 -2.18
C ASN A 96 -21.66 11.09 -0.83
N ASP A 97 -20.62 10.37 -0.42
CA ASP A 97 -19.92 10.62 0.85
C ASP A 97 -18.72 11.55 0.63
N ALA A 98 -18.78 12.75 1.19
CA ALA A 98 -17.72 13.75 1.06
C ALA A 98 -16.37 13.24 1.62
N ARG A 99 -16.41 12.45 2.69
CA ARG A 99 -15.19 11.86 3.29
C ARG A 99 -14.54 10.86 2.35
N SER A 100 -15.32 9.93 1.78
CA SER A 100 -14.82 8.95 0.81
C SER A 100 -14.27 9.62 -0.45
N LYS A 101 -14.94 10.66 -0.96
CA LYS A 101 -14.44 11.46 -2.09
C LYS A 101 -13.06 12.04 -1.83
N ALA A 102 -12.91 12.71 -0.68
CA ALA A 102 -11.64 13.34 -0.32
C ALA A 102 -10.51 12.31 -0.16
N ILE A 103 -10.78 11.18 0.50
CA ILE A 103 -9.82 10.07 0.69
C ILE A 103 -9.38 9.49 -0.66
N ILE A 104 -10.33 9.20 -1.55
CA ILE A 104 -10.04 8.59 -2.86
C ILE A 104 -9.26 9.56 -3.74
N ARG A 105 -9.70 10.82 -3.81
CA ARG A 105 -9.01 11.87 -4.58
C ARG A 105 -7.56 12.04 -4.11
N HIS A 106 -7.34 12.14 -2.79
CA HIS A 106 -5.99 12.28 -2.24
C HIS A 106 -5.14 11.04 -2.48
N THR A 107 -5.72 9.84 -2.33
CA THR A 107 -5.02 8.58 -2.59
C THR A 107 -4.55 8.50 -4.04
N ASP A 108 -5.42 8.79 -5.00
CA ASP A 108 -5.07 8.78 -6.42
C ASP A 108 -4.06 9.87 -6.78
N LEU A 109 -4.23 11.10 -6.26
CA LEU A 109 -3.30 12.21 -6.48
C LEU A 109 -1.89 11.84 -6.03
N VAL A 110 -1.72 11.39 -4.78
CA VAL A 110 -0.40 11.06 -4.24
C VAL A 110 0.18 9.80 -4.88
N THR A 111 -0.67 8.88 -5.34
CA THR A 111 -0.22 7.66 -6.03
C THR A 111 0.32 7.96 -7.43
N LEU A 112 -0.38 8.79 -8.20
CA LEU A 112 -0.12 9.01 -9.62
C LEU A 112 0.76 10.25 -9.86
N ASN A 113 0.45 11.35 -9.17
CA ASN A 113 1.08 12.65 -9.36
C ASN A 113 1.52 13.28 -8.01
N PRO A 114 2.36 12.61 -7.21
CA PRO A 114 2.73 13.11 -5.87
C PRO A 114 3.37 14.50 -5.86
N LYS A 115 3.97 14.94 -6.98
CA LYS A 115 4.55 16.29 -7.13
C LYS A 115 3.50 17.39 -7.23
N GLU A 116 2.27 17.05 -7.58
CA GLU A 116 1.14 17.98 -7.70
C GLU A 116 0.40 18.15 -6.38
N ALA A 117 0.72 17.37 -5.34
CA ALA A 117 0.09 17.50 -4.03
C ALA A 117 0.49 18.83 -3.36
N THR A 118 -0.53 19.56 -2.89
CA THR A 118 -0.42 20.89 -2.30
C THR A 118 -1.00 20.94 -0.89
N ALA A 119 -0.87 22.08 -0.21
CA ALA A 119 -1.53 22.33 1.07
C ALA A 119 -3.06 22.30 0.97
N ASP A 120 -3.62 22.72 -0.17
CA ASP A 120 -5.07 22.71 -0.41
C ASP A 120 -5.62 21.28 -0.45
N ASP A 121 -4.82 20.31 -0.87
CA ASP A 121 -5.21 18.91 -0.84
C ASP A 121 -5.34 18.36 0.58
N ILE A 122 -4.54 18.88 1.51
CA ILE A 122 -4.64 18.57 2.92
C ILE A 122 -5.85 19.28 3.55
N SER A 123 -6.08 20.55 3.19
CA SER A 123 -7.27 21.29 3.63
C SER A 123 -8.56 20.60 3.19
N ALA A 124 -8.63 20.10 1.95
CA ALA A 124 -9.79 19.36 1.45
C ALA A 124 -10.11 18.08 2.26
N LEU A 125 -9.10 17.40 2.82
CA LEU A 125 -9.32 16.26 3.73
C LEU A 125 -9.90 16.73 5.07
N ARG A 126 -9.41 17.85 5.61
CA ARG A 126 -9.93 18.42 6.86
C ARG A 126 -11.37 18.89 6.71
N ASP A 127 -11.67 19.57 5.62
CA ASP A 127 -13.03 20.06 5.31
C ASP A 127 -14.01 18.89 5.14
N ALA A 128 -13.53 17.72 4.70
CA ALA A 128 -14.29 16.48 4.63
C ALA A 128 -14.38 15.73 5.99
N GLY A 129 -13.89 16.33 7.08
CA GLY A 129 -14.02 15.81 8.43
C GLY A 129 -12.92 14.82 8.87
N LEU A 130 -11.80 14.71 8.14
CA LEU A 130 -10.65 13.94 8.62
C LEU A 130 -9.87 14.76 9.64
N CYS A 131 -9.55 14.15 10.78
CA CYS A 131 -8.61 14.74 11.73
C CYS A 131 -7.16 14.56 11.24
N ASP A 132 -6.24 15.40 11.72
CA ASP A 132 -4.83 15.37 11.32
C ASP A 132 -4.19 13.99 11.50
N ALA A 133 -4.53 13.26 12.56
CA ALA A 133 -4.03 11.91 12.80
C ALA A 133 -4.48 10.91 11.71
N ASP A 134 -5.70 11.06 11.17
CA ASP A 134 -6.20 10.23 10.08
C ASP A 134 -5.59 10.63 8.74
N ILE A 135 -5.30 11.92 8.52
CA ILE A 135 -4.55 12.39 7.34
C ILE A 135 -3.16 11.78 7.32
N VAL A 136 -2.43 11.83 8.45
CA VAL A 136 -1.10 11.19 8.56
C VAL A 136 -1.18 9.69 8.30
N ARG A 137 -2.16 8.99 8.89
CA ARG A 137 -2.36 7.54 8.65
C ARG A 137 -2.64 7.20 7.19
N LEU A 138 -3.37 8.07 6.48
CA LEU A 138 -3.62 7.93 5.05
C LEU A 138 -2.33 8.10 4.25
N SER A 139 -1.57 9.16 4.52
CA SER A 139 -0.28 9.42 3.87
C SER A 139 0.73 8.29 4.12
N GLU A 140 0.79 7.75 5.34
CA GLU A 140 1.65 6.61 5.71
C GLU A 140 1.29 5.34 4.92
N LEU A 141 -0.02 5.06 4.77
CA LEU A 141 -0.49 3.93 3.97
C LEU A 141 -0.06 4.09 2.51
N ILE A 142 -0.31 5.25 1.91
CA ILE A 142 0.04 5.53 0.51
C ILE A 142 1.55 5.38 0.32
N ALA A 143 2.35 6.03 1.18
CA ALA A 143 3.80 5.98 1.12
C ALA A 143 4.34 4.54 1.23
N PHE A 144 3.81 3.75 2.18
CA PHE A 144 4.21 2.36 2.36
C PHE A 144 3.90 1.50 1.11
N VAL A 145 2.68 1.58 0.58
CA VAL A 145 2.28 0.76 -0.57
C VAL A 145 3.08 1.15 -1.82
N SER A 146 3.27 2.45 -2.07
CA SER A 146 4.12 2.93 -3.17
C SER A 146 5.59 2.49 -3.03
N TYR A 147 6.13 2.49 -1.80
CA TYR A 147 7.46 1.93 -1.52
C TYR A 147 7.50 0.43 -1.84
N GLN A 148 6.53 -0.34 -1.34
CA GLN A 148 6.50 -1.79 -1.51
C GLN A 148 6.44 -2.19 -3.00
N ILE A 149 5.61 -1.50 -3.79
CA ILE A 149 5.52 -1.69 -5.24
C ILE A 149 6.88 -1.48 -5.91
N ARG A 150 7.58 -0.38 -5.57
CA ARG A 150 8.90 -0.08 -6.13
C ARG A 150 9.97 -1.12 -5.74
N VAL A 151 9.93 -1.62 -4.51
CA VAL A 151 10.83 -2.70 -4.07
C VAL A 151 10.56 -3.98 -4.88
N VAL A 152 9.30 -4.38 -5.01
CA VAL A 152 8.92 -5.57 -5.79
C VAL A 152 9.37 -5.43 -7.24
N ALA A 153 9.14 -4.29 -7.87
CA ALA A 153 9.58 -4.02 -9.24
C ALA A 153 11.11 -4.10 -9.38
N GLY A 154 11.86 -3.46 -8.48
CA GLY A 154 13.32 -3.50 -8.49
C GLY A 154 13.89 -4.91 -8.30
N LEU A 155 13.28 -5.70 -7.40
CA LEU A 155 13.67 -7.08 -7.17
C LEU A 155 13.43 -7.98 -8.40
N ARG A 156 12.33 -7.78 -9.13
CA ARG A 156 12.06 -8.49 -10.40
C ARG A 156 13.12 -8.16 -11.45
N LEU A 157 13.44 -6.87 -11.63
CA LEU A 157 14.48 -6.43 -12.57
C LEU A 157 15.86 -6.99 -12.22
N MET A 158 16.22 -7.03 -10.93
CA MET A 158 17.47 -7.64 -10.48
C MET A 158 17.52 -9.14 -10.79
N ALA A 159 16.39 -9.85 -10.69
CA ALA A 159 16.33 -11.29 -10.94
C ALA A 159 16.42 -11.63 -12.43
N GLU A 160 16.00 -10.72 -13.32
CA GLU A 160 16.12 -10.90 -14.78
C GLU A 160 17.57 -10.84 -15.27
N VAL A 161 18.46 -10.15 -14.53
CA VAL A 161 19.86 -9.93 -14.91
C VAL A 161 20.87 -10.71 -14.06
N ALA A 162 20.40 -11.50 -13.09
CA ALA A 162 21.23 -12.27 -12.15
C ALA A 162 21.40 -13.72 -12.62
#